data_AF-A0A9D6M4S0-F1
#
_entry.id   AF-A0A9D6M4S0-F1
#
_cell.length_a   1.000
_cell.length_b   1.000
_cell.length_c   1.000
_cell.angle_alpha   90.00
_cell.angle_beta   90.00
_cell.angle_gamma   90.00
#
_symmetry.space_group_name_H-M   'P 1'
#
loop_
_entity.id
_entity.type
_entity.pdbx_description
1 polymer ?
#
loop_
_entity_poly.entity_id
_entity_poly.type
_entity_poly.pdbx_seq_one_letter_code
_entity_poly.pdbx_strand_id
1 'polypeptide(L)'
;MTDIYSQQKQNRRLTIVLIAAFFIILAVMGYAIDSYTFGALEVTRLPVATIIAMSLAGINGFAAYFYGDSVVLFSLRAQPLEFENPLHKKLYNVVTEMALASGLPMPKIYIIPDPAPNAFATGRDPQHAVVGVTEGL
;
A
#
# COMPACT_ATOMS: atom_id res chain seq x y z
N MET A 1 -14.61 -22.81 7.01
CA MET A 1 -13.37 -22.02 6.85
C MET A 1 -13.49 -21.26 5.54
N THR A 2 -13.38 -19.93 5.54
CA THR A 2 -13.38 -19.15 4.29
C THR A 2 -12.07 -19.40 3.56
N ASP A 3 -12.16 -19.76 2.28
CA ASP A 3 -11.03 -19.97 1.39
C ASP A 3 -10.17 -18.69 1.28
N ILE A 4 -8.84 -18.80 1.30
CA ILE A 4 -7.90 -17.67 1.27
C ILE A 4 -8.13 -16.82 0.01
N TYR A 5 -8.41 -17.46 -1.13
CA TYR A 5 -8.70 -16.76 -2.39
C TYR A 5 -9.96 -15.91 -2.31
N SER A 6 -10.98 -16.37 -1.55
CA SER A 6 -12.20 -15.59 -1.33
C SER A 6 -11.95 -14.32 -0.52
N GLN A 7 -11.07 -14.39 0.49
CA GLN A 7 -10.66 -13.24 1.30
C GLN A 7 -9.84 -12.25 0.49
N GLN A 8 -8.90 -12.73 -0.34
CA GLN A 8 -8.13 -11.87 -1.26
C GLN A 8 -9.05 -11.09 -2.20
N LYS A 9 -10.05 -11.76 -2.78
CA LYS A 9 -11.03 -11.13 -3.67
C LYS A 9 -11.89 -10.11 -2.94
N GLN A 10 -12.30 -10.39 -1.71
CA GLN A 10 -13.06 -9.46 -0.87
C GLN A 10 -12.22 -8.23 -0.52
N ASN A 11 -10.98 -8.41 -0.10
CA ASN A 11 -10.06 -7.31 0.22
C ASN A 11 -9.81 -6.42 -1.00
N ARG A 12 -9.57 -7.01 -2.18
CA ARG A 12 -9.40 -6.25 -3.42
C ARG A 12 -10.63 -5.40 -3.75
N ARG A 13 -11.84 -5.94 -3.55
CA ARG A 13 -13.08 -5.17 -3.74
C ARG A 13 -13.20 -4.04 -2.73
N LEU A 14 -12.92 -4.31 -1.45
CA LEU A 14 -12.93 -3.29 -0.41
C LEU A 14 -11.93 -2.17 -0.70
N THR A 15 -10.71 -2.49 -1.15
CA THR A 15 -9.72 -1.50 -1.58
C THR A 15 -10.27 -0.59 -2.68
N ILE A 16 -10.91 -1.17 -3.71
CA ILE A 16 -11.52 -0.38 -4.80
C ILE A 16 -12.66 0.50 -4.28
N VAL A 17 -13.51 -0.04 -3.41
CA VAL A 17 -14.63 0.71 -2.79
C VAL A 17 -14.12 1.86 -1.94
N LEU A 18 -13.10 1.64 -1.11
CA LEU A 18 -12.49 2.67 -0.26
C LEU A 18 -11.83 3.78 -1.09
N ILE A 19 -11.11 3.42 -2.15
CA ILE A 19 -10.51 4.39 -3.08
C ILE A 19 -11.63 5.20 -3.75
N ALA A 20 -12.66 4.55 -4.29
CA ALA A 20 -13.78 5.25 -4.92
C ALA A 20 -14.49 6.20 -3.95
N ALA A 21 -14.76 5.75 -2.72
CA ALA A 21 -15.37 6.57 -1.68
C ALA A 21 -14.51 7.80 -1.34
N PHE A 22 -13.18 7.63 -1.23
CA PHE A 22 -12.25 8.75 -1.01
C PHE A 22 -12.31 9.79 -2.13
N PHE A 23 -12.29 9.36 -3.39
CA PHE A 23 -12.42 10.28 -4.54
C PHE A 23 -13.79 10.96 -4.57
N ILE A 24 -14.88 10.26 -4.26
CA ILE A 24 -16.23 10.85 -4.18
C ILE A 24 -16.28 11.93 -3.09
N ILE A 25 -15.75 11.65 -1.89
CA ILE A 25 -15.72 12.62 -0.80
C ILE A 25 -14.97 13.89 -1.22
N LEU A 26 -13.78 13.74 -1.82
CA LEU A 26 -12.99 14.88 -2.28
C LEU A 26 -13.66 15.66 -3.42
N ALA A 27 -14.34 14.97 -4.35
CA ALA A 27 -15.10 15.63 -5.41
C ALA A 27 -16.27 16.45 -4.84
N VAL A 28 -17.01 15.89 -3.87
CA VAL A 28 -18.11 16.59 -3.19
C VAL A 28 -17.58 17.80 -2.40
N MET A 29 -16.48 17.64 -1.68
CA MET A 29 -15.85 18.74 -0.94
C MET A 29 -15.33 19.84 -1.87
N GLY A 30 -14.66 19.47 -2.96
CA GLY A 30 -14.18 20.41 -3.98
C GLY A 30 -15.33 21.21 -4.58
N TYR A 31 -16.41 20.51 -4.97
CA TYR A 31 -17.60 21.14 -5.53
C TYR A 31 -18.28 22.08 -4.54
N ALA A 32 -18.38 21.67 -3.26
CA ALA A 32 -18.93 22.53 -2.21
C ALA A 32 -18.11 23.83 -2.10
N ILE A 33 -16.77 23.74 -2.02
CA ILE A 33 -15.88 24.90 -1.93
C ILE A 33 -16.04 25.82 -3.15
N ASP A 34 -16.06 25.25 -4.36
CA ASP A 34 -16.25 26.01 -5.60
C ASP A 34 -17.60 26.76 -5.57
N SER A 35 -18.68 26.09 -5.12
CA SER A 35 -20.02 26.68 -5.02
C SER A 35 -20.14 27.82 -3.99
N TYR A 36 -19.45 27.71 -2.84
CA TYR A 36 -19.44 28.74 -1.79
C TYR A 36 -18.59 29.96 -2.17
N THR A 37 -17.49 29.75 -2.88
CA THR A 37 -16.50 30.79 -3.17
C THR A 37 -16.87 31.62 -4.41
N PHE A 38 -17.48 30.98 -5.42
CA PHE A 38 -17.76 31.60 -6.71
C PHE A 38 -19.25 31.84 -6.98
N GLY A 39 -20.14 31.45 -6.06
CA GLY A 39 -21.59 31.59 -6.19
C GLY A 39 -22.25 30.37 -6.83
N ALA A 40 -23.42 30.00 -6.32
CA ALA A 40 -24.04 28.68 -6.50
C ALA A 40 -24.55 28.31 -7.91
N LEU A 41 -24.47 29.20 -8.92
CA LEU A 41 -25.29 29.07 -10.15
C LEU A 41 -24.57 29.34 -11.49
N GLU A 42 -23.28 29.71 -11.52
CA GLU A 42 -22.52 29.80 -12.78
C GLU A 42 -21.78 28.50 -13.07
N VAL A 43 -22.50 27.50 -13.58
CA VAL A 43 -21.96 26.20 -14.08
C VAL A 43 -20.88 26.38 -15.17
N THR A 44 -20.72 27.59 -15.71
CA THR A 44 -19.81 27.91 -16.81
C THR A 44 -18.39 28.30 -16.39
N ARG A 45 -18.10 28.49 -15.09
CA ARG A 45 -16.73 28.77 -14.62
C ARG A 45 -15.99 27.49 -14.23
N LEU A 46 -14.70 27.42 -14.57
CA LEU A 46 -13.85 26.26 -14.30
C LEU A 46 -13.82 25.93 -12.79
N PRO A 47 -14.10 24.68 -12.38
CA PRO A 47 -14.14 24.28 -10.96
C PRO A 47 -12.72 24.08 -10.43
N VAL A 48 -12.03 25.18 -10.11
CA VAL A 48 -10.61 25.19 -9.78
C VAL A 48 -10.30 24.36 -8.53
N ALA A 49 -11.08 24.47 -7.45
CA ALA A 49 -10.82 23.73 -6.23
C ALA A 49 -11.04 22.23 -6.43
N THR A 50 -12.10 21.85 -7.15
CA THR A 50 -12.36 20.44 -7.50
C THR A 50 -11.25 19.86 -8.37
N ILE A 51 -10.77 20.59 -9.38
CA ILE A 51 -9.66 20.14 -10.25
C ILE A 51 -8.38 19.94 -9.45
N ILE A 52 -8.04 20.89 -8.56
CA ILE A 52 -6.85 20.77 -7.71
C ILE A 52 -6.97 19.57 -6.77
N ALA A 53 -8.11 19.44 -6.08
CA ALA A 53 -8.36 18.34 -5.15
C ALA A 53 -8.26 16.97 -5.86
N MET A 54 -8.88 16.83 -7.03
CA MET A 54 -8.84 15.60 -7.82
C MET A 54 -7.45 15.30 -8.39
N SER A 55 -6.72 16.32 -8.82
CA SER A 55 -5.35 16.17 -9.30
C SER A 55 -4.43 15.69 -8.17
N LEU A 56 -4.49 16.32 -7.00
CA LEU A 56 -3.73 15.90 -5.83
C LEU A 56 -4.13 14.50 -5.37
N ALA A 57 -5.42 14.18 -5.33
CA ALA A 57 -5.91 12.85 -4.98
C ALA A 57 -5.42 11.78 -5.97
N GLY A 58 -5.46 12.09 -7.27
CA GLY A 58 -4.99 11.22 -8.34
C GLY A 58 -3.49 10.93 -8.20
N ILE A 59 -2.68 11.97 -8.04
CA ILE A 59 -1.22 11.84 -7.89
C ILE A 59 -0.88 11.06 -6.62
N ASN A 60 -1.47 11.42 -5.48
CA ASN A 60 -1.19 10.74 -4.21
C ASN A 60 -1.68 9.28 -4.22
N GLY A 61 -2.86 9.01 -4.77
CA GLY A 61 -3.40 7.66 -4.89
C GLY A 61 -2.55 6.79 -5.80
N PHE A 62 -2.10 7.33 -6.93
CA PHE A 62 -1.16 6.66 -7.82
C PHE A 62 0.17 6.39 -7.11
N ALA A 63 0.76 7.39 -6.46
CA ALA A 63 2.02 7.23 -5.73
C ALA A 63 1.90 6.18 -4.61
N ALA A 64 0.82 6.22 -3.82
CA ALA A 64 0.58 5.25 -2.75
C ALA A 64 0.37 3.82 -3.28
N TYR A 65 -0.30 3.65 -4.42
CA TYR A 65 -0.54 2.31 -4.99
C TYR A 65 0.74 1.67 -5.56
N PHE A 66 1.63 2.46 -6.16
CA PHE A 66 2.84 1.95 -6.81
C PHE A 66 4.07 1.95 -5.90
N TYR A 67 4.16 2.87 -4.95
CA TYR A 67 5.35 3.06 -4.10
C TYR A 67 5.06 2.91 -2.60
N GLY A 68 3.84 2.53 -2.21
CA GLY A 68 3.46 2.43 -0.80
C GLY A 68 4.33 1.45 0.00
N ASP A 69 4.71 0.34 -0.60
CA ASP A 69 5.64 -0.64 0.00
C ASP A 69 7.02 -0.01 0.28
N SER A 70 7.54 0.73 -0.68
CA SER A 70 8.85 1.40 -0.59
C SER A 70 8.83 2.51 0.47
N VAL A 71 7.74 3.26 0.58
CA VAL A 71 7.54 4.29 1.62
C VAL A 71 7.52 3.66 3.00
N VAL A 72 6.81 2.53 3.19
CA VAL A 72 6.78 1.81 4.47
C VAL A 72 8.17 1.29 4.84
N LEU A 73 8.86 0.61 3.92
CA LEU A 73 10.21 0.11 4.15
C LEU A 73 11.19 1.23 4.51
N PHE A 74 11.12 2.35 3.79
CA PHE A 74 11.95 3.52 4.06
C PHE A 74 11.68 4.11 5.45
N SER A 75 10.40 4.25 5.82
CA SER A 75 10.00 4.75 7.14
C SER A 75 10.51 3.86 8.29
N LEU A 76 10.67 2.56 8.02
CA LEU A 76 11.17 1.58 8.99
C LEU A 76 12.69 1.39 8.93
N ARG A 77 13.41 2.13 8.08
CA ARG A 77 14.85 1.97 7.84
C ARG A 77 15.23 0.52 7.51
N ALA A 78 14.34 -0.16 6.77
CA ALA A 78 14.50 -1.55 6.42
C ALA A 78 15.73 -1.75 5.52
N GLN A 79 16.55 -2.74 5.84
CA GLN A 79 17.78 -3.08 5.14
C GLN A 79 17.59 -4.39 4.36
N PRO A 80 18.19 -4.55 3.18
CA PRO A 80 18.10 -5.79 2.43
C PRO A 80 18.70 -6.95 3.23
N LEU A 81 18.14 -8.15 3.05
CA LEU A 81 18.65 -9.35 3.70
C LEU A 81 20.11 -9.64 3.28
N GLU A 82 20.98 -9.84 4.27
CA GLU A 82 22.39 -10.21 4.05
C GLU A 82 22.62 -11.70 4.30
N PHE A 83 23.24 -12.40 3.36
CA PHE A 83 23.50 -13.85 3.47
C PHE A 83 24.70 -14.21 4.34
N GLU A 84 25.48 -13.27 4.84
CA GLU A 84 26.64 -13.58 5.70
C GLU A 84 26.20 -14.03 7.10
N ASN A 85 25.06 -13.49 7.57
CA ASN A 85 24.49 -13.84 8.86
C ASN A 85 23.74 -15.20 8.81
N PRO A 86 24.08 -16.19 9.66
CA PRO A 86 23.37 -17.47 9.72
C PRO A 86 21.86 -17.36 10.00
N LEU A 87 21.44 -16.37 10.80
CA LEU A 87 20.02 -16.14 11.11
C LEU A 87 19.25 -15.66 9.88
N HIS A 88 19.87 -14.79 9.07
CA HIS A 88 19.28 -14.33 7.81
C HIS A 88 19.15 -15.47 6.80
N LYS A 89 20.14 -16.39 6.72
CA LYS A 89 20.01 -17.60 5.90
C LYS A 89 18.84 -18.47 6.33
N LYS A 90 18.64 -18.63 7.64
CA LYS A 90 17.51 -19.39 8.18
C LYS A 90 16.18 -18.73 7.80
N LEU A 91 16.07 -17.41 7.95
CA LEU A 91 14.89 -16.65 7.52
C LEU A 91 14.62 -16.84 6.01
N TYR A 92 15.66 -16.72 5.19
CA TYR A 92 15.54 -16.94 3.74
C TYR A 92 14.96 -18.32 3.41
N ASN A 93 15.47 -19.38 4.05
CA ASN A 93 15.00 -20.74 3.83
C ASN A 93 13.52 -20.91 4.24
N VAL A 94 13.14 -20.39 5.41
CA VAL A 94 11.74 -20.43 5.88
C VAL A 94 10.81 -19.74 4.90
N VAL A 95 11.15 -18.53 4.46
CA VAL A 95 10.35 -17.78 3.48
C VAL A 95 10.31 -18.50 2.13
N THR A 96 11.42 -19.13 1.72
CA THR A 96 11.49 -19.92 0.48
C THR A 96 10.57 -21.13 0.54
N GLU A 97 10.60 -21.89 1.63
CA GLU A 97 9.72 -23.05 1.84
C GLU A 97 8.25 -22.64 1.82
N MET A 98 7.90 -21.52 2.47
CA MET A 98 6.53 -21.00 2.45
C MET A 98 6.09 -20.53 1.05
N ALA A 99 6.98 -19.86 0.31
CA ALA A 99 6.70 -19.43 -1.06
C ALA A 99 6.48 -20.62 -1.99
N LEU A 100 7.34 -21.65 -1.90
CA LEU A 100 7.21 -22.90 -2.66
C LEU A 100 5.92 -23.66 -2.31
N ALA A 101 5.64 -23.84 -1.02
CA ALA A 101 4.43 -24.53 -0.57
C ALA A 101 3.15 -23.81 -1.01
N SER A 102 3.20 -22.47 -1.11
CA SER A 102 2.07 -21.64 -1.54
C SER A 102 1.99 -21.44 -3.06
N GLY A 103 2.98 -21.92 -3.83
CA GLY A 103 3.08 -21.67 -5.27
C GLY A 103 3.24 -20.19 -5.64
N LEU A 104 3.78 -19.37 -4.74
CA LEU A 104 3.99 -17.94 -4.93
C LEU A 104 5.43 -17.63 -5.35
N PRO A 105 5.67 -16.55 -6.10
CA PRO A 105 7.02 -16.08 -6.36
C PRO A 105 7.71 -15.68 -5.06
N MET A 106 9.04 -15.80 -5.03
CA MET A 106 9.84 -15.42 -3.87
C MET A 106 9.70 -13.90 -3.59
N PRO A 107 9.24 -13.49 -2.39
CA PRO A 107 9.16 -12.07 -2.05
C PRO A 107 10.53 -11.49 -1.75
N LYS A 108 10.66 -10.16 -1.81
CA LYS A 108 11.84 -9.46 -1.29
C LYS A 108 11.83 -9.53 0.23
N ILE A 109 12.98 -9.79 0.85
CA ILE A 109 13.11 -9.86 2.31
C ILE A 109 13.96 -8.70 2.80
N TYR A 110 13.47 -8.03 3.85
CA TYR A 110 14.17 -6.95 4.54
C TYR A 110 14.25 -7.20 6.04
N ILE A 111 15.34 -6.74 6.63
CA ILE A 111 15.58 -6.71 8.07
C ILE A 111 15.38 -5.30 8.59
N ILE A 112 14.68 -5.16 9.71
CA ILE A 112 14.34 -3.88 10.31
C ILE A 112 15.08 -3.75 11.63
N PRO A 113 15.86 -2.67 11.83
CA PRO A 113 16.64 -2.46 13.05
C PRO A 113 15.73 -2.01 14.20
N ASP A 114 14.93 -2.95 14.70
CA ASP A 114 14.02 -2.79 15.83
C ASP A 114 14.15 -4.01 16.76
N PRO A 115 14.45 -3.82 18.05
CA PRO A 115 14.59 -4.92 19.01
C PRO A 115 13.25 -5.56 19.41
N ALA A 116 12.11 -4.93 19.10
CA ALA A 116 10.80 -5.51 19.37
C ALA A 116 10.49 -6.61 18.32
N PRO A 117 10.09 -7.83 18.75
CA PRO A 117 9.79 -8.92 17.83
C PRO A 117 8.55 -8.62 16.99
N ASN A 118 8.72 -8.48 15.67
CA ASN A 118 7.63 -8.22 14.74
C ASN A 118 7.99 -8.64 13.30
N ALA A 119 6.97 -8.87 12.48
CA ALA A 119 7.10 -9.06 11.05
C ALA A 119 5.84 -8.58 10.33
N PHE A 120 6.00 -8.13 9.08
CA PHE A 120 4.87 -7.81 8.20
C PHE A 120 5.16 -8.23 6.77
N ALA A 121 4.07 -8.38 6.00
CA ALA A 121 4.12 -8.57 4.57
C ALA A 121 3.30 -7.49 3.87
N THR A 122 3.85 -6.94 2.80
CA THR A 122 3.20 -5.90 1.97
C THR A 122 3.47 -6.16 0.49
N GLY A 123 2.84 -5.38 -0.38
CA GLY A 123 2.91 -5.52 -1.82
C GLY A 123 1.54 -5.47 -2.46
N ARG A 124 1.47 -4.87 -3.65
CA ARG A 124 0.22 -4.71 -4.42
C ARG A 124 -0.28 -6.00 -5.06
N ASP A 125 0.63 -6.94 -5.31
CA ASP A 125 0.37 -8.24 -5.91
C ASP A 125 1.52 -9.21 -5.55
N PRO A 126 1.37 -10.52 -5.79
CA PRO A 126 2.40 -11.51 -5.43
C PRO A 126 3.79 -11.24 -6.04
N GLN A 127 3.88 -10.68 -7.24
CA GLN A 127 5.16 -10.43 -7.93
C GLN A 127 5.92 -9.25 -7.30
N HIS A 128 5.21 -8.38 -6.59
CA HIS A 128 5.75 -7.23 -5.87
C HIS A 128 5.68 -7.41 -4.36
N ALA A 129 5.60 -8.66 -3.88
CA ALA A 129 5.53 -8.96 -2.46
C ALA A 129 6.85 -8.68 -1.74
N VAL A 130 6.73 -8.18 -0.52
CA VAL A 130 7.81 -7.81 0.38
C VAL A 130 7.50 -8.36 1.76
N VAL A 131 8.50 -8.95 2.42
CA VAL A 131 8.45 -9.39 3.82
C VAL A 131 9.50 -8.62 4.60
N GLY A 132 9.07 -7.91 5.65
CA GLY A 132 9.94 -7.22 6.60
C GLY A 132 9.92 -7.94 7.94
N VAL A 133 11.09 -8.22 8.50
CA VAL A 133 11.27 -8.87 9.80
C VAL A 133 12.17 -8.01 10.67
N THR A 134 11.83 -7.83 11.95
CA THR A 134 12.67 -7.07 12.87
C THR A 134 13.82 -7.91 13.43
N GLU A 135 14.91 -7.26 13.84
CA GLU A 135 16.06 -7.93 14.48
C GLU A 135 15.70 -8.62 15.81
N GLY A 136 14.63 -8.15 16.47
CA GLY A 136 14.12 -8.74 17.70
C GLY A 136 13.41 -10.09 17.55
N LEU A 137 13.13 -10.55 16.33
CA LEU A 137 12.39 -11.80 16.04
C LEU A 137 13.32 -12.98 15.73
#